data_AF-A0A9X4PBM7-F1
#
_entry.id   AF-A0A9X4PBM7-F1
#
_cell.length_a   1.000
_cell.length_b   1.000
_cell.length_c   1.000
_cell.angle_alpha   90.00
_cell.angle_beta   90.00
_cell.angle_gamma   90.00
#
_symmetry.space_group_name_H-M   'P 1'
#
loop_
_entity.id
_entity.type
_entity.pdbx_description
1 polymer ?
#
loop_
_entity_poly.entity_id
_entity_poly.type
_entity_poly.pdbx_seq_one_letter_code
_entity_poly.pdbx_strand_id
1 'polypeptide(L)'
;MIDNLLTLTIRSYPLDGIFKKEYINYSYFIYENYDEINYFEKTYIDNINFNNKYLLSWDCFSIEGIRYLLPRILIVIQNSVDYFPIMIEEFICNITLNNTIKIVMLMMPKEDLIIIKNILENIFFGEVNSLIDSVGERYFFLDLEFLERIIYK
;
A
#
# COMPACT_ATOMS: atom_id res chain seq x y z
N MET A 1 12.33 6.81 18.61
CA MET A 1 12.05 7.68 17.45
C MET A 1 12.94 7.18 16.34
N ILE A 2 12.38 6.72 15.22
CA ILE A 2 13.18 6.41 14.03
C ILE A 2 13.55 7.76 13.42
N ASP A 3 14.84 8.10 13.46
CA ASP A 3 15.33 9.47 13.24
C ASP A 3 15.32 9.95 11.77
N ASN A 4 14.72 9.22 10.82
CA ASN A 4 14.35 9.73 9.50
C ASN A 4 13.32 8.80 8.83
N LEU A 5 12.08 9.27 8.65
CA LEU A 5 11.07 8.58 7.84
C LEU A 5 11.54 8.48 6.39
N LEU A 6 11.55 7.27 5.82
CA LEU A 6 11.79 7.07 4.41
C LEU A 6 10.50 7.41 3.65
N THR A 7 10.54 8.42 2.79
CA THR A 7 9.36 8.93 2.09
C THR A 7 9.53 8.86 0.58
N LEU A 8 8.44 8.51 -0.10
CA LEU A 8 8.35 8.64 -1.55
C LEU A 8 7.93 10.05 -1.96
N THR A 9 8.19 10.40 -3.21
CA THR A 9 7.64 11.62 -3.80
C THR A 9 6.11 11.56 -3.85
N ILE A 10 5.46 12.65 -3.42
CA ILE A 10 4.00 12.77 -3.47
C ILE A 10 3.57 12.83 -4.93
N ARG A 11 2.51 12.09 -5.28
CA ARG A 11 1.96 12.03 -6.62
C ARG A 11 0.69 12.85 -6.74
N SER A 12 0.47 13.41 -7.93
CA SER A 12 -0.76 14.11 -8.26
C SER A 12 -1.97 13.18 -8.15
N TYR A 13 -3.12 13.74 -7.79
CA TYR A 13 -4.38 13.00 -7.78
C TYR A 13 -4.69 12.42 -9.18
N PRO A 14 -5.10 11.14 -9.29
CA PRO A 14 -5.41 10.53 -10.58
C PRO A 14 -6.60 11.21 -11.29
N LEU A 15 -6.48 11.45 -12.60
CA LEU A 15 -7.54 12.09 -13.39
C LEU A 15 -8.84 11.27 -13.43
N ASP A 16 -8.72 9.95 -13.42
CA ASP A 16 -9.85 9.01 -13.49
C ASP A 16 -10.35 8.55 -12.11
N GLY A 17 -9.83 9.13 -11.03
CA GLY A 17 -10.11 8.70 -9.65
C GLY A 17 -9.19 7.57 -9.17
N ILE A 18 -9.37 7.19 -7.91
CA ILE A 18 -8.55 6.19 -7.21
C ILE A 18 -8.97 4.78 -7.59
N PHE A 19 -10.27 4.53 -7.80
CA PHE A 19 -10.81 3.19 -8.04
C PHE A 19 -10.83 2.79 -9.52
N LYS A 20 -10.81 1.48 -9.82
CA LYS A 20 -10.97 1.01 -11.20
C LYS A 20 -12.38 1.29 -11.70
N LYS A 21 -12.48 1.70 -12.97
CA LYS A 21 -13.73 1.98 -13.68
C LYS A 21 -14.76 0.84 -13.59
N GLU A 22 -14.31 -0.41 -13.62
CA GLU A 22 -15.19 -1.58 -13.53
C GLU A 22 -15.98 -1.66 -12.22
N TYR A 23 -15.41 -1.20 -11.10
CA TYR A 23 -16.09 -1.18 -9.80
C TYR A 23 -16.98 0.05 -9.64
N ILE A 24 -16.50 1.24 -10.02
CA ILE A 24 -17.28 2.48 -9.91
C ILE A 24 -18.42 2.59 -10.94
N ASN A 25 -18.45 1.72 -11.95
CA ASN A 25 -19.58 1.63 -12.88
C ASN A 25 -20.65 0.62 -12.42
N TYR A 26 -20.37 -0.17 -11.38
CA TYR A 26 -21.29 -1.18 -10.87
C TYR A 26 -22.08 -0.62 -9.68
N SER A 27 -23.34 -0.27 -9.93
CA SER A 27 -24.20 0.45 -8.97
C SER A 27 -24.34 -0.25 -7.62
N TYR A 28 -24.38 -1.59 -7.60
CA TYR A 28 -24.46 -2.37 -6.37
C TYR A 28 -23.19 -2.21 -5.53
N PHE A 29 -22.00 -2.30 -6.14
CA PHE A 29 -20.74 -2.11 -5.44
C PHE A 29 -20.62 -0.70 -4.86
N ILE A 30 -21.03 0.33 -5.62
CA ILE A 30 -21.05 1.71 -5.13
C ILE A 30 -21.97 1.86 -3.92
N TYR A 31 -23.17 1.26 -3.98
CA TYR A 31 -24.14 1.35 -2.89
C TYR A 31 -23.61 0.70 -1.60
N GLU A 32 -23.01 -0.49 -1.71
CA GLU A 32 -22.47 -1.21 -0.54
C GLU A 32 -21.24 -0.53 0.06
N ASN A 33 -20.39 0.09 -0.77
CA ASN A 33 -19.09 0.65 -0.36
C ASN A 33 -19.07 2.18 -0.45
N TYR A 34 -20.24 2.82 -0.33
CA TYR A 34 -20.38 4.25 -0.58
C TYR A 34 -19.47 5.07 0.33
N ASP A 35 -19.43 4.73 1.62
CA ASP A 35 -18.67 5.47 2.62
C ASP A 35 -17.16 5.33 2.40
N GLU A 36 -16.68 4.15 2.06
CA GLU A 36 -15.27 3.85 1.76
C GLU A 36 -14.82 4.56 0.48
N ILE A 37 -15.60 4.42 -0.60
CA ILE A 37 -15.29 5.08 -1.88
C ILE A 37 -15.24 6.59 -1.67
N ASN A 38 -16.27 7.15 -1.02
CA ASN A 38 -16.36 8.58 -0.76
C ASN A 38 -15.22 9.07 0.15
N TYR A 39 -14.81 8.25 1.13
CA TYR A 39 -13.69 8.56 2.00
C TYR A 39 -12.39 8.68 1.21
N PHE A 40 -12.03 7.67 0.41
CA PHE A 40 -10.78 7.71 -0.35
C PHE A 40 -10.78 8.77 -1.45
N GLU A 41 -11.88 8.95 -2.19
CA GLU A 41 -11.96 9.93 -3.30
C GLU A 41 -11.98 11.39 -2.83
N LYS A 42 -12.51 11.69 -1.63
CA LYS A 42 -12.70 13.08 -1.16
C LYS A 42 -11.73 13.52 -0.06
N THR A 43 -10.96 12.59 0.52
CA THR A 43 -10.02 12.92 1.58
C THR A 43 -8.65 13.22 0.98
N TYR A 44 -8.07 14.38 1.34
CA TYR A 44 -6.69 14.69 1.00
C TYR A 44 -5.73 13.62 1.53
N ILE A 45 -4.74 13.21 0.73
CA ILE A 45 -3.82 12.11 1.05
C ILE A 45 -3.23 12.15 2.46
N ASP A 46 -2.82 13.31 2.95
CA ASP A 46 -2.22 13.46 4.28
C ASP A 46 -3.20 13.16 5.41
N ASN A 47 -4.50 13.32 5.15
CA ASN A 47 -5.60 13.05 6.07
C ASN A 47 -6.19 11.64 5.90
N ILE A 48 -5.73 10.88 4.91
CA ILE A 48 -6.12 9.47 4.78
C ILE A 48 -5.52 8.70 5.95
N ASN A 49 -6.38 8.04 6.69
CA ASN A 49 -6.04 7.15 7.78
C ASN A 49 -6.51 5.76 7.39
N PHE A 50 -5.55 4.86 7.14
CA PHE A 50 -5.83 3.45 6.99
C PHE A 50 -6.20 2.92 8.37
N ASN A 51 -7.46 3.05 8.76
CA ASN A 51 -8.01 2.41 9.95
C ASN A 51 -8.99 1.33 9.49
N ASN A 52 -9.38 0.44 10.40
CA ASN A 52 -10.33 -0.62 10.04
C ASN A 52 -11.78 -0.14 9.88
N LYS A 53 -12.02 1.17 9.78
CA LYS A 53 -13.34 1.72 9.52
C LYS A 53 -13.65 1.72 8.03
N TYR A 54 -12.66 2.02 7.19
CA TYR A 54 -12.85 2.15 5.74
C TYR A 54 -12.09 1.04 5.02
N LEU A 55 -12.64 -0.17 5.05
CA LEU A 55 -11.98 -1.38 4.53
C LEU A 55 -12.46 -1.66 3.10
N LEU A 56 -11.51 -1.71 2.16
CA LEU A 56 -11.75 -2.13 0.79
C LEU A 56 -10.60 -3.01 0.31
N SER A 57 -10.92 -4.03 -0.49
CA SER A 57 -9.89 -4.84 -1.13
C SER A 57 -9.04 -3.99 -2.09
N TRP A 58 -7.73 -4.22 -2.08
CA TRP A 58 -6.79 -3.61 -3.03
C TRP A 58 -7.14 -3.91 -4.51
N ASP A 59 -7.91 -4.96 -4.78
CA ASP A 59 -8.40 -5.26 -6.13
C ASP A 59 -9.32 -4.18 -6.70
N CYS A 60 -9.99 -3.41 -5.85
CA CYS A 60 -10.88 -2.33 -6.25
C CYS A 60 -10.12 -1.09 -6.74
N PHE A 61 -8.86 -0.93 -6.32
CA PHE A 61 -8.07 0.26 -6.59
C PHE A 61 -7.41 0.19 -7.95
N SER A 62 -7.35 1.33 -8.65
CA SER A 62 -6.63 1.43 -9.92
C SER A 62 -5.11 1.50 -9.69
N ILE A 63 -4.32 1.26 -10.74
CA ILE A 63 -2.87 1.42 -10.69
C ILE A 63 -2.50 2.84 -10.22
N GLU A 64 -3.11 3.86 -10.82
CA GLU A 64 -2.85 5.26 -10.45
C GLU A 64 -3.34 5.59 -9.05
N GLY A 65 -4.46 5.01 -8.61
CA GLY A 65 -4.95 5.13 -7.23
C GLY A 65 -3.97 4.57 -6.21
N ILE A 66 -3.47 3.35 -6.41
CA ILE A 66 -2.46 2.76 -5.52
C ILE A 66 -1.17 3.58 -5.57
N ARG A 67 -0.74 4.02 -6.76
CA ARG A 67 0.43 4.90 -6.91
C ARG A 67 0.27 6.18 -6.09
N TYR A 68 -0.90 6.79 -6.13
CA TYR A 68 -1.24 7.99 -5.36
C TYR A 68 -1.17 7.72 -3.86
N LEU A 69 -1.76 6.62 -3.38
CA LEU A 69 -1.83 6.28 -1.95
C LEU A 69 -0.51 5.78 -1.35
N LEU A 70 0.40 5.25 -2.18
CA LEU A 70 1.62 4.56 -1.74
C LEU A 70 2.49 5.35 -0.75
N PRO A 71 2.79 6.65 -0.93
CA PRO A 71 3.57 7.41 0.04
C PRO A 71 2.93 7.38 1.43
N ARG A 72 1.58 7.44 1.50
CA ARG A 72 0.85 7.41 2.76
C ARG A 72 0.85 6.02 3.40
N ILE A 73 0.69 4.97 2.60
CA ILE A 73 0.78 3.56 3.05
C ILE A 73 2.13 3.33 3.75
N LEU A 74 3.23 3.76 3.12
CA LEU A 74 4.57 3.58 3.67
C LEU A 74 4.83 4.38 4.95
N ILE A 75 4.23 5.56 5.08
CA ILE A 75 4.26 6.33 6.33
C ILE A 75 3.53 5.58 7.45
N VAL A 76 2.38 4.97 7.15
CA VAL A 76 1.64 4.18 8.15
C VAL A 76 2.44 2.95 8.56
N ILE A 77 3.05 2.26 7.61
CA ILE A 77 3.88 1.08 7.87
C ILE A 77 5.03 1.42 8.83
N GLN A 78 5.75 2.53 8.60
CA GLN A 78 6.90 2.91 9.42
C GLN A 78 6.54 3.41 10.83
N ASN A 79 5.35 3.99 10.99
CA ASN A 79 4.91 4.53 12.27
C ASN A 79 4.16 3.53 13.16
N SER A 80 3.68 2.43 12.58
CA SER A 80 2.96 1.39 13.30
C SER A 80 3.97 0.42 13.92
N VAL A 81 3.93 0.26 15.23
CA VAL A 81 4.87 -0.64 15.96
C VAL A 81 4.12 -1.83 16.55
N ASP A 82 2.93 -1.61 17.09
CA ASP A 82 2.18 -2.64 17.82
C ASP A 82 0.97 -3.18 17.07
N TYR A 83 0.37 -2.35 16.20
CA TYR A 83 -0.87 -2.67 15.53
C TYR A 83 -0.89 -2.16 14.11
N PHE A 84 -1.09 -3.06 13.16
CA PHE A 84 -1.23 -2.72 11.76
C PHE A 84 -2.71 -2.80 11.35
N PRO A 85 -3.22 -1.78 10.65
CA PRO A 85 -4.54 -1.84 10.04
C PRO A 85 -4.61 -2.97 9.01
N ILE A 86 -5.76 -3.61 8.86
CA ILE A 86 -5.95 -4.79 8.00
C ILE A 86 -5.52 -4.49 6.56
N MET A 87 -5.91 -3.33 6.01
CA MET A 87 -5.50 -2.95 4.66
C MET A 87 -3.98 -2.82 4.48
N ILE A 88 -3.24 -2.50 5.54
CA ILE A 88 -1.78 -2.41 5.50
C ILE A 88 -1.15 -3.80 5.53
N GLU A 89 -1.65 -4.70 6.37
CA GLU A 89 -1.24 -6.10 6.38
C GLU A 89 -1.52 -6.74 5.01
N GLU A 90 -2.73 -6.56 4.49
CA GLU A 90 -3.12 -7.02 3.16
C GLU A 90 -2.25 -6.41 2.07
N PHE A 91 -1.88 -5.13 2.18
CA PHE A 91 -1.01 -4.50 1.18
C PHE A 91 0.33 -5.22 1.10
N ILE A 92 0.96 -5.50 2.24
CA ILE A 92 2.24 -6.20 2.32
C ILE A 92 2.08 -7.61 1.71
N CYS A 93 1.13 -8.41 2.21
CA CYS A 93 0.85 -9.76 1.66
C CYS A 93 0.68 -9.78 0.13
N ASN A 94 0.17 -8.69 -0.44
CA ASN A 94 -0.25 -8.63 -1.82
C ASN A 94 0.76 -7.94 -2.76
N ILE A 95 1.93 -7.49 -2.30
CA ILE A 95 2.93 -6.85 -3.18
C ILE A 95 3.26 -7.74 -4.39
N THR A 96 3.44 -9.04 -4.15
CA THR A 96 3.75 -10.02 -5.21
C THR A 96 2.53 -10.77 -5.77
N LEU A 97 1.42 -10.80 -5.02
CA LEU A 97 0.24 -11.61 -5.35
C LEU A 97 -0.84 -10.83 -6.10
N ASN A 98 -1.03 -9.55 -5.77
CA ASN A 98 -2.02 -8.72 -6.43
C ASN A 98 -1.42 -8.13 -7.70
N ASN A 99 -2.05 -8.41 -8.85
CA ASN A 99 -1.57 -7.95 -10.15
C ASN A 99 -1.50 -6.41 -10.22
N THR A 100 -2.42 -5.69 -9.60
CA THR A 100 -2.44 -4.22 -9.61
C THR A 100 -1.24 -3.69 -8.83
N ILE A 101 -1.01 -4.16 -7.60
CA ILE A 101 0.13 -3.73 -6.77
C ILE A 101 1.45 -4.13 -7.44
N LYS A 102 1.55 -5.34 -7.99
CA LYS A 102 2.74 -5.80 -8.70
C LYS A 102 3.07 -4.91 -9.91
N ILE A 103 2.06 -4.52 -10.69
CA ILE A 103 2.24 -3.57 -11.81
C ILE A 103 2.70 -2.21 -11.29
N VAL A 104 2.12 -1.72 -10.19
CA VAL A 104 2.57 -0.48 -9.54
C VAL A 104 4.06 -0.56 -9.23
N MET A 105 4.53 -1.63 -8.58
CA MET A 105 5.95 -1.83 -8.27
C MET A 105 6.82 -1.85 -9.53
N LEU A 106 6.40 -2.53 -10.60
CA LEU A 106 7.14 -2.57 -11.87
C LEU A 106 7.24 -1.21 -12.57
N MET A 107 6.35 -0.26 -12.26
CA MET A 107 6.35 1.10 -12.81
C MET A 107 7.10 2.12 -11.95
N MET A 108 7.58 1.72 -10.76
CA MET A 108 8.25 2.63 -9.83
C MET A 108 9.68 2.98 -10.31
N PRO A 109 10.15 4.22 -10.09
CA PRO A 109 11.56 4.55 -10.18
C PRO A 109 12.40 3.66 -9.26
N LYS A 110 13.64 3.38 -9.67
CA LYS A 110 14.56 2.54 -8.90
C LYS A 110 14.79 3.07 -7.48
N GLU A 111 14.87 4.38 -7.33
CA GLU A 111 15.09 5.07 -6.05
C GLU A 111 13.92 4.84 -5.09
N ASP A 112 12.69 4.92 -5.59
CA ASP A 112 11.48 4.63 -4.82
C ASP A 112 11.43 3.15 -4.42
N LEU A 113 11.83 2.23 -5.30
CA LEU A 113 11.88 0.79 -5.00
C LEU A 113 12.89 0.46 -3.89
N ILE A 114 14.05 1.11 -3.91
CA ILE A 114 15.05 0.97 -2.83
C ILE A 114 14.46 1.43 -1.50
N ILE A 115 13.70 2.53 -1.49
CA ILE A 115 13.01 3.00 -0.27
C ILE A 115 12.01 1.95 0.24
N ILE A 116 11.15 1.42 -0.64
CA ILE A 116 10.15 0.40 -0.25
C ILE A 116 10.85 -0.84 0.30
N LYS A 117 11.91 -1.31 -0.38
CA LYS A 117 12.71 -2.45 0.06
C LYS A 117 13.28 -2.21 1.46
N ASN A 118 13.93 -1.07 1.69
CA ASN A 118 14.52 -0.74 3.00
C ASN A 118 13.46 -0.69 4.11
N ILE A 119 12.25 -0.20 3.82
CA ILE A 119 11.14 -0.22 4.80
C ILE A 119 10.77 -1.65 5.15
N LEU A 120 10.61 -2.54 4.16
CA LEU A 120 10.29 -3.94 4.40
C LEU A 120 11.42 -4.69 5.12
N GLU A 121 12.69 -4.42 4.78
CA GLU A 121 13.85 -4.98 5.49
C GLU A 121 13.89 -4.54 6.95
N ASN A 122 13.60 -3.26 7.23
CA ASN A 122 13.54 -2.75 8.60
C ASN A 122 12.44 -3.42 9.43
N ILE A 123 11.32 -3.78 8.82
CA ILE A 123 10.27 -4.55 9.50
C ILE A 123 10.76 -5.98 9.73
N PHE A 124 11.26 -6.62 8.67
CA PHE A 124 11.60 -8.03 8.68
C PHE A 124 12.79 -8.38 9.59
N PHE A 125 13.80 -7.50 9.66
CA PHE A 125 14.98 -7.69 10.51
C PHE A 125 14.95 -6.88 11.81
N GLY A 126 13.93 -6.03 12.00
CA GLY A 126 13.77 -5.19 13.18
C GLY A 126 12.98 -5.86 14.29
N GLU A 127 12.57 -5.06 15.29
CA GLU A 127 11.85 -5.54 16.48
C GLU A 127 10.31 -5.64 16.30
N VAL A 128 9.79 -5.41 15.09
CA VAL A 128 8.34 -5.39 14.81
C VAL A 128 7.81 -6.81 14.57
N ASN A 129 7.91 -7.65 15.60
CA ASN A 129 7.49 -9.07 15.52
C ASN A 129 5.98 -9.22 15.25
N SER A 130 5.16 -8.27 15.70
CA SER A 130 3.70 -8.33 15.59
C SER A 130 3.19 -8.39 14.15
N LEU A 131 3.81 -7.64 13.22
CA LEU A 131 3.43 -7.65 11.81
C LEU A 131 3.91 -8.89 11.08
N ILE A 132 5.11 -9.38 11.43
CA ILE A 132 5.64 -10.63 10.87
C ILE A 132 4.74 -11.80 11.30
N ASP A 133 4.29 -11.80 12.55
CA ASP A 133 3.39 -12.83 13.08
C ASP A 133 2.00 -12.79 12.39
N SER A 134 1.48 -11.61 12.04
CA SER A 134 0.17 -11.47 11.41
C SER A 134 0.18 -11.76 9.90
N VAL A 135 1.17 -11.21 9.18
CA VAL A 135 1.33 -11.38 7.73
C VAL A 135 1.95 -12.75 7.40
N GLY A 136 2.96 -13.14 8.15
CA GLY A 136 3.78 -14.33 7.93
C GLY A 136 5.08 -14.03 7.18
N GLU A 137 6.20 -14.52 7.73
CA GLU A 137 7.56 -14.33 7.19
C GLU A 137 7.68 -14.65 5.69
N ARG A 138 6.95 -15.67 5.22
CA ARG A 138 6.99 -16.11 3.82
C ARG A 138 6.65 -14.99 2.85
N TYR A 139 5.68 -14.13 3.16
CA TYR A 139 5.28 -13.06 2.25
C TYR A 139 6.36 -11.98 2.17
N PHE A 140 6.94 -11.58 3.30
CA PHE A 140 8.09 -10.67 3.33
C PHE A 140 9.25 -11.17 2.49
N PHE A 141 9.61 -12.45 2.60
CA PHE A 141 10.67 -13.04 1.76
C PHE A 141 10.36 -12.94 0.27
N LEU A 142 9.13 -13.26 -0.13
CA LEU A 142 8.70 -13.18 -1.54
C LEU A 142 8.75 -11.74 -2.06
N ASP A 143 8.29 -10.78 -1.26
CA ASP A 143 8.25 -9.38 -1.64
C ASP A 143 9.66 -8.77 -1.72
N LEU A 144 10.54 -9.07 -0.76
CA LEU A 144 11.94 -8.64 -0.79
C LEU A 144 12.69 -9.24 -1.97
N GLU A 145 12.51 -10.54 -2.25
CA GLU A 145 13.10 -11.19 -3.43
C GLU A 145 12.60 -10.56 -4.72
N PHE A 146 11.30 -10.28 -4.81
CA PHE A 146 10.72 -9.62 -5.97
C PHE A 146 11.29 -8.22 -6.18
N LEU A 147 11.36 -7.40 -5.13
CA LEU A 147 11.93 -6.05 -5.18
C LEU A 147 13.40 -6.10 -5.62
N GLU A 148 14.21 -7.00 -5.05
CA GLU A 148 15.60 -7.19 -5.45
C GLU A 148 15.73 -7.48 -6.95
N ARG A 149 14.89 -8.40 -7.45
CA ARG A 149 14.88 -8.77 -8.87
C ARG A 149 14.51 -7.60 -9.78
N ILE A 150 13.66 -6.66 -9.36
CA ILE A 150 13.26 -5.54 -10.22
C ILE A 150 14.18 -4.32 -10.08
N ILE A 151 14.92 -4.17 -8.97
CA ILE A 151 15.88 -3.09 -8.75
C ILE A 151 17.20 -3.30 -9.53
N TYR A 152 17.61 -4.57 -9.67
CA TYR A 152 18.92 -4.95 -10.23
C TYR A 152 18.84 -5.72 -11.55
N LYS A 153 17.66 -5.75 -12.19
CA LYS A 153 17.52 -6.11 -13.61
C LYS A 153 17.95 -4.96 -14.51
#